data_AF-A0A1F6V904-F1
#
_entry.id   AF-A0A1F6V904-F1
#
_cell.length_a   1.000
_cell.length_b   1.000
_cell.length_c   1.000
_cell.angle_alpha   90.00
_cell.angle_beta   90.00
_cell.angle_gamma   90.00
#
_symmetry.space_group_name_H-M   'P 1'
#
loop_
_entity.id
_entity.type
_entity.pdbx_description
1 polymer ?
#
loop_
_entity_poly.entity_id
_entity_poly.type
_entity_poly.pdbx_seq_one_letter_code
_entity_poly.pdbx_strand_id
1 'polypeptide(L)'
;MNKIQTWFYIIGAVVIAILANSISAIWASKENKFTTIWFLLLIIISPLVFITFGLVTHRVGLSVSSATIDSLLTVGTILVGLFLFNEWNNISTYQYVGMFLAIGGIVLMQFHK
;
A
#
# COMPACT_ATOMS: atom_id res chain seq x y z
N MET A 1 -9.17 23.06 3.62
CA MET A 1 -9.82 21.90 2.97
C MET A 1 -10.71 21.23 3.98
N ASN A 2 -11.89 20.77 3.56
CA ASN A 2 -12.75 19.98 4.43
C ASN A 2 -12.11 18.61 4.69
N LYS A 3 -12.32 18.02 5.87
CA LYS A 3 -11.77 16.71 6.26
C LYS A 3 -11.99 15.62 5.19
N ILE A 4 -13.12 15.68 4.50
CA ILE A 4 -13.50 14.81 3.38
C ILE A 4 -12.48 14.88 2.24
N GLN A 5 -12.04 16.08 1.84
CA GLN A 5 -11.09 16.26 0.75
C GLN A 5 -9.72 15.65 1.11
N THR A 6 -9.27 15.80 2.34
CA THR A 6 -8.02 15.18 2.82
C THR A 6 -8.09 13.65 2.72
N TRP A 7 -9.21 13.04 3.13
CA TRP A 7 -9.42 11.60 3.00
C TRP A 7 -9.45 11.12 1.55
N PHE A 8 -10.02 11.90 0.62
CA PHE A 8 -9.93 11.58 -0.81
C PHE A 8 -8.48 11.50 -1.29
N TYR A 9 -7.60 12.41 -0.88
CA TYR A 9 -6.18 12.34 -1.23
C TYR A 9 -5.47 11.14 -0.59
N ILE A 10 -5.76 10.84 0.68
CA ILE A 10 -5.20 9.68 1.39
C ILE A 10 -5.59 8.38 0.67
N ILE A 11 -6.89 8.18 0.41
CA ILE A 11 -7.39 6.98 -0.27
C ILE A 11 -6.79 6.89 -1.68
N GLY A 12 -6.73 8.00 -2.42
CA GLY A 12 -6.11 8.04 -3.74
C GLY A 12 -4.63 7.60 -3.72
N ALA A 13 -3.84 8.12 -2.77
CA ALA A 13 -2.44 7.73 -2.60
C ALA A 13 -2.29 6.24 -2.26
N VAL A 14 -3.12 5.73 -1.34
CA VAL A 14 -3.14 4.31 -0.96
C VAL A 14 -3.48 3.41 -2.15
N VAL A 15 -4.50 3.75 -2.94
CA VAL A 15 -4.88 2.97 -4.12
C VAL A 15 -3.75 2.92 -5.14
N ILE A 16 -3.11 4.06 -5.44
CA ILE A 16 -1.96 4.13 -6.35
C ILE A 16 -0.80 3.28 -5.84
N ALA A 17 -0.51 3.34 -4.54
CA ALA A 17 0.55 2.54 -3.93
C ALA A 17 0.24 1.02 -3.94
N ILE A 18 -1.00 0.62 -3.66
CA ILE A 18 -1.43 -0.79 -3.76
C ILE A 18 -1.29 -1.30 -5.20
N LEU A 19 -1.74 -0.51 -6.18
CA LEU A 19 -1.59 -0.84 -7.60
C LEU A 19 -0.11 -0.97 -7.98
N ALA A 20 0.75 -0.06 -7.53
CA ALA A 20 2.19 -0.10 -7.80
C ALA A 20 2.84 -1.36 -7.21
N ASN A 21 2.51 -1.70 -5.96
CA ASN A 21 3.00 -2.92 -5.31
C ASN A 21 2.53 -4.18 -6.06
N SER A 22 1.28 -4.20 -6.50
CA SER A 22 0.71 -5.33 -7.26
C SER A 22 1.38 -5.48 -8.62
N ILE A 23 1.55 -4.37 -9.36
CA ILE A 23 2.25 -4.34 -10.65
C ILE A 23 3.72 -4.79 -10.48
N SER A 24 4.38 -4.32 -9.43
CA SER A 24 5.75 -4.71 -9.10
C SER A 24 5.86 -6.21 -8.81
N ALA A 25 4.94 -6.76 -8.01
CA ALA A 25 4.89 -8.20 -7.73
C ALA A 25 4.66 -9.04 -9.00
N ILE A 26 3.70 -8.65 -9.85
CA ILE A 26 3.41 -9.34 -11.11
C ILE A 26 4.59 -9.23 -12.07
N TRP A 27 5.23 -8.06 -12.16
CA TRP A 27 6.43 -7.85 -12.98
C TRP A 27 7.57 -8.76 -12.52
N ALA A 28 7.85 -8.78 -11.22
CA ALA A 28 8.93 -9.56 -10.64
C ALA A 28 8.74 -11.07 -10.84
N SER A 29 7.49 -11.54 -10.96
CA SER A 29 7.16 -12.93 -11.22
C SER A 29 7.32 -13.36 -12.68
N LYS A 30 7.65 -12.45 -13.62
CA LYS A 30 7.87 -12.79 -15.04
C LYS A 30 9.33 -13.17 -15.31
N GLU A 31 9.54 -14.16 -16.18
CA GLU A 31 10.88 -14.57 -16.62
C GLU A 31 11.58 -13.46 -17.42
N ASN A 32 10.89 -12.93 -18.44
CA ASN A 32 11.41 -11.83 -19.28
C ASN A 32 11.06 -10.46 -18.71
N LYS A 33 11.66 -10.12 -17.57
CA LYS A 33 11.32 -8.92 -16.76
C LYS A 33 11.24 -7.63 -17.58
N PHE A 34 12.23 -7.34 -18.41
CA PHE A 34 12.38 -6.01 -19.05
C PHE A 34 11.55 -5.81 -20.33
N THR A 35 11.02 -6.87 -20.94
CA THR A 35 10.24 -6.77 -22.19
C THR A 35 8.73 -6.89 -21.95
N THR A 36 8.29 -6.90 -20.70
CA THR A 36 6.87 -7.04 -20.34
C THR A 36 6.17 -5.69 -20.25
N ILE A 37 4.86 -5.68 -20.56
CA ILE A 37 3.99 -4.53 -20.29
C ILE A 37 4.01 -4.13 -18.81
N TRP A 38 4.23 -5.09 -17.91
CA TRP A 38 4.31 -4.84 -16.47
C TRP A 38 5.50 -3.97 -16.08
N PHE A 39 6.63 -4.09 -16.79
CA PHE A 39 7.78 -3.20 -16.58
C PHE A 39 7.48 -1.76 -16.98
N LEU A 40 6.82 -1.57 -18.13
CA LEU A 40 6.37 -0.24 -18.58
C LEU A 40 5.40 0.38 -17.58
N LEU A 41 4.42 -0.40 -17.11
CA LEU A 41 3.47 0.05 -16.08
C LEU A 41 4.19 0.39 -14.77
N LEU A 42 5.19 -0.39 -14.37
CA LEU A 42 6.00 -0.12 -13.17
C LEU A 42 6.74 1.21 -13.26
N ILE A 43 7.37 1.50 -14.41
CA ILE A 43 8.07 2.77 -14.66
C ILE A 43 7.11 3.96 -14.54
N ILE A 44 5.90 3.82 -15.10
CA ILE A 44 4.90 4.89 -15.10
C ILE A 44 4.32 5.11 -13.70
N ILE A 45 3.98 4.04 -12.97
CA ILE A 45 3.27 4.16 -11.69
C ILE A 45 4.19 4.50 -10.52
N SER A 46 5.47 4.10 -10.56
CA SER A 46 6.43 4.36 -9.47
C SER A 46 6.54 5.84 -9.05
N PRO A 47 6.72 6.82 -9.96
CA PRO A 47 6.76 8.23 -9.56
C PRO A 47 5.42 8.72 -8.99
N LEU A 48 4.29 8.16 -9.42
CA LEU A 48 2.97 8.55 -8.92
C LEU A 48 2.80 8.22 -7.43
N VAL A 49 3.41 7.14 -6.94
CA VAL A 49 3.41 6.79 -5.51
C VAL A 49 4.02 7.93 -4.70
N PHE A 50 5.21 8.40 -5.06
CA PHE A 50 5.89 9.47 -4.33
C PHE A 50 5.22 10.84 -4.51
N ILE A 51 4.71 11.15 -5.70
CA ILE A 51 3.97 12.39 -5.95
C ILE A 51 2.72 12.44 -5.07
N THR A 52 1.92 11.37 -5.06
CA THR A 52 0.67 11.34 -4.27
C THR A 52 0.94 11.33 -2.77
N PHE A 53 1.96 10.61 -2.31
CA PHE A 53 2.43 10.67 -0.93
C PHE A 53 2.87 12.08 -0.52
N GLY A 54 3.65 12.76 -1.37
CA GLY A 54 4.10 14.13 -1.15
C GLY A 54 2.94 15.12 -1.07
N LEU A 55 1.94 14.98 -1.94
CA LEU A 55 0.72 15.79 -1.93
C LEU A 55 -0.12 15.62 -0.66
N VAL A 56 -0.15 14.43 -0.06
CA VAL A 56 -0.80 14.21 1.23
C VAL A 56 0.06 14.81 2.35
N THR A 57 1.35 14.51 2.35
CA THR A 57 2.31 14.96 3.37
C THR A 57 2.37 16.48 3.50
N HIS A 58 2.37 17.22 2.39
CA HIS A 58 2.32 18.68 2.39
C HIS A 58 1.07 19.24 3.11
N ARG A 59 -0.01 18.46 3.22
CA ARG A 59 -1.29 18.90 3.77
C ARG A 59 -1.53 18.51 5.22
N VAL A 60 -1.11 17.30 5.63
CA VAL A 60 -1.35 16.76 6.97
C VAL A 60 -0.09 16.59 7.82
N GLY A 61 1.08 16.85 7.23
CA GLY A 61 2.37 16.61 7.87
C GLY A 61 2.83 15.17 7.74
N LEU A 62 4.15 14.97 7.79
CA LEU A 62 4.82 13.70 7.50
C LEU A 62 4.39 12.58 8.46
N SER A 63 4.34 12.86 9.76
CA SER A 63 4.03 11.82 10.75
C SER A 63 2.62 11.26 10.61
N VAL A 64 1.65 12.13 10.32
CA VAL A 64 0.24 11.71 10.15
C VAL A 64 0.06 11.05 8.79
N SER A 65 0.66 11.58 7.72
CA SER A 65 0.57 10.97 6.39
C SER A 65 1.21 9.60 6.34
N SER A 66 2.43 9.43 6.87
CA SER A 66 3.11 8.12 6.89
C SER A 66 2.33 7.12 7.73
N ALA A 67 1.97 7.47 8.96
CA ALA A 67 1.22 6.59 9.83
C ALA A 67 -0.10 6.13 9.20
N THR A 68 -0.82 7.02 8.52
CA THR A 68 -2.11 6.68 7.90
C THR A 68 -1.96 5.91 6.60
N ILE A 69 -1.14 6.40 5.66
CA ILE A 69 -0.97 5.79 4.34
C ILE A 69 -0.29 4.43 4.48
N ASP A 70 0.80 4.32 5.23
CA ASP A 70 1.56 3.07 5.32
C ASP A 70 0.78 1.99 6.05
N SER A 71 -0.03 2.37 7.04
CA SER A 71 -0.97 1.47 7.70
C SER A 71 -2.01 0.92 6.73
N LEU A 72 -2.71 1.80 6.01
CA LEU A 72 -3.73 1.39 5.03
C LEU A 72 -3.12 0.58 3.88
N LEU A 73 -1.93 0.98 3.43
CA LEU A 73 -1.17 0.26 2.42
C LEU A 73 -0.82 -1.15 2.90
N THR A 74 -0.33 -1.30 4.14
CA THR A 74 0.02 -2.59 4.73
C THR A 74 -1.20 -3.52 4.80
N VAL A 75 -2.34 -3.02 5.29
CA VAL A 75 -3.58 -3.82 5.32
C VAL A 75 -4.02 -4.16 3.90
N GLY A 76 -4.00 -3.18 3.00
CA GLY A 76 -4.40 -3.36 1.60
C GLY A 76 -3.54 -4.38 0.86
N THR A 77 -2.22 -4.35 1.02
CA THR A 77 -1.30 -5.29 0.37
C THR A 77 -1.42 -6.69 0.94
N ILE A 78 -1.63 -6.85 2.26
CA ILE A 78 -1.95 -8.16 2.86
C ILE A 78 -3.20 -8.73 2.21
N LEU A 79 -4.28 -7.93 2.08
CA LEU A 79 -5.51 -8.36 1.43
C LEU A 79 -5.27 -8.72 -0.05
N VAL A 80 -4.50 -7.93 -0.78
CA VAL A 80 -4.15 -8.26 -2.18
C VAL A 80 -3.35 -9.56 -2.27
N GLY A 81 -2.34 -9.78 -1.44
CA GLY A 81 -1.56 -11.02 -1.41
C GLY A 81 -2.45 -12.25 -1.15
N LEU A 82 -3.31 -12.14 -0.14
CA LEU A 82 -4.26 -13.19 0.21
C LEU A 82 -5.27 -13.46 -0.92
N PHE A 83 -5.99 -12.44 -1.39
CA PHE A 83 -7.13 -12.63 -2.30
C PHE A 83 -6.77 -12.64 -3.79
N LEU A 84 -5.83 -11.80 -4.24
CA LEU A 84 -5.46 -11.67 -5.65
C LEU A 84 -4.33 -12.62 -6.04
N PHE A 85 -3.34 -12.82 -5.17
CA PHE A 85 -2.24 -13.76 -5.40
C PHE A 85 -2.49 -15.15 -4.80
N ASN A 86 -3.62 -15.33 -4.10
CA ASN A 86 -4.06 -16.60 -3.51
C ASN A 86 -3.01 -17.23 -2.56
N GLU A 87 -2.32 -16.39 -1.79
CA GLU A 87 -1.21 -16.80 -0.92
C GLU A 87 -1.64 -17.48 0.39
N TRP A 88 -2.93 -17.80 0.57
CA TRP A 88 -3.47 -18.39 1.80
C TRP A 88 -2.70 -19.61 2.28
N ASN A 89 -2.26 -20.46 1.34
CA ASN A 89 -1.54 -21.70 1.65
C ASN A 89 -0.02 -21.53 1.74
N ASN A 90 0.50 -20.36 1.34
CA ASN A 90 1.93 -20.04 1.38
C ASN A 90 2.33 -19.31 2.68
N ILE A 91 1.36 -19.04 3.55
CA ILE A 91 1.54 -18.28 4.80
C ILE A 91 1.45 -19.25 5.98
N SER A 92 2.51 -19.30 6.78
CA SER A 92 2.56 -20.09 8.01
C SER A 92 1.62 -19.52 9.09
N THR A 93 1.19 -20.36 10.04
CA THR A 93 0.38 -19.92 11.18
C THR A 93 1.03 -18.78 11.96
N TYR A 94 2.36 -18.78 12.10
CA TYR A 94 3.10 -17.69 12.76
C TYR A 94 3.01 -16.37 11.98
N GLN A 95 3.05 -16.42 10.64
CA GLN A 95 2.87 -15.23 9.82
C GLN A 95 1.44 -14.68 9.92
N TYR A 96 0.41 -15.53 9.99
CA TYR A 96 -0.96 -15.07 10.25
C TYR A 96 -1.09 -14.36 11.59
N VAL A 97 -0.49 -14.91 12.65
CA VAL A 97 -0.45 -14.25 13.97
C VAL A 97 0.29 -12.91 13.87
N GLY A 98 1.42 -12.86 13.17
CA GLY A 98 2.16 -11.62 12.92
C GLY A 98 1.33 -10.57 12.18
N MET A 99 0.63 -10.95 11.11
CA MET A 99 -0.27 -10.07 10.37
C MET A 99 -1.40 -9.55 11.26
N PHE A 100 -1.99 -10.39 12.09
CA PHE A 100 -3.03 -10.00 13.04
C PHE A 100 -2.52 -8.99 14.07
N LEU A 101 -1.35 -9.24 14.66
CA LEU A 101 -0.71 -8.32 15.60
C LEU A 101 -0.34 -6.98 14.94
N ALA A 102 0.14 -6.99 13.70
CA ALA A 102 0.44 -5.79 12.94
C ALA A 102 -0.82 -4.94 12.70
N ILE A 103 -1.93 -5.57 12.31
CA ILE A 103 -3.23 -4.89 12.17
C ILE A 103 -3.67 -4.29 13.52
N GLY A 104 -3.50 -5.04 14.62
CA GLY A 104 -3.77 -4.54 15.97
C GLY A 104 -2.95 -3.30 16.32
N GLY A 105 -1.64 -3.32 16.05
CA GLY A 105 -0.75 -2.16 16.26
C GLY A 105 -1.17 -0.95 15.43
N ILE A 106 -1.52 -1.17 14.16
CA ILE A 106 -2.05 -0.13 13.25
C ILE A 106 -3.31 0.51 13.84
N VAL A 107 -4.26 -0.29 14.33
CA VAL A 107 -5.50 0.21 14.94
C VAL A 107 -5.20 1.03 16.20
N LEU A 108 -4.29 0.56 17.04
CA LEU A 108 -3.88 1.28 18.24
C LEU A 108 -3.27 2.65 17.93
N MET A 109 -2.48 2.77 16.86
CA MET A 109 -1.89 4.03 16.42
C MET A 109 -2.91 5.09 16.00
N GLN A 110 -4.15 4.70 15.65
CA GLN A 110 -5.19 5.65 15.27
C GLN A 110 -5.87 6.32 16.47
N PHE A 111 -5.71 5.77 17.68
CA PHE A 111 -6.26 6.36 18.91
C PHE A 111 -5.30 7.42 19.49
N HIS A 112 -5.15 8.53 18.78
CA HIS A 112 -4.51 9.74 19.30
C HIS A 112 -5.56 10.62 20.00
N LYS A 113 -5.21 11.19 21.16
CA LYS A 113 -6.00 12.22 21.87
C LYS A 113 -6.03 13.53 21.09
#